data_AF-A0AAN8KYM6-F1
#
_entry.id   AF-A0AAN8KYM6-F1
#
_cell.length_a   1.000
_cell.length_b   1.000
_cell.length_c   1.000
_cell.angle_alpha   90.00
_cell.angle_beta   90.00
_cell.angle_gamma   90.00
#
_symmetry.space_group_name_H-M   'P 1'
#
loop_
_entity.id
_entity.type
_entity.pdbx_description
1 polymer ?
#
loop_
_entity_poly.entity_id
_entity_poly.type
_entity_poly.pdbx_seq_one_letter_code
_entity_poly.pdbx_strand_id
1 'polypeptide(L)'
;MELGETKNNPESSPDTENVEHLEDRALAPSCGDQRDSTGDAAWKSTSSCHDINMMDQKLRPIEQQLQYLLNKADEFQAHLLYRRDNLQKENFARVVPTFLRTCQPYFTYLESTARSSLPQRTPLPVYIRSRLLDFSQQLCARLEQLVLTYTSFDFLSLEEAEPASISHFYIGKCQIDSVRLSIYRYCCPAPYLAGVDTGLYKRMRWNVERPRESLQQETDGEMEGETVEDKPVAGKERATKTEYYFLCYEDVPEEPADGGDGEGKGETVAIGNVVRMWSIGQWVQTQPEPVTDDIYEWVLCWVPQAQYHRLLCLGGEEPTACSATDCLLGALFSQQSPVESPSPETT
;
A
#
# COMPACT_ATOMS: atom_id res chain seq x y z
N MET A 1 -26.27 -55.40 -13.96
CA MET A 1 -26.02 -55.46 -15.41
C MET A 1 -24.73 -54.70 -15.62
N GLU A 2 -23.60 -55.41 -15.54
CA GLU A 2 -22.90 -56.00 -16.70
C GLU A 2 -22.24 -54.92 -17.57
N LEU A 3 -21.03 -55.01 -18.08
CA LEU A 3 -19.81 -55.82 -17.89
C LEU A 3 -18.84 -55.33 -19.01
N GLY A 4 -17.54 -55.52 -18.86
CA GLY A 4 -16.57 -55.56 -19.97
C GLY A 4 -15.50 -54.45 -19.91
N GLU A 5 -14.31 -54.62 -19.33
CA GLU A 5 -13.18 -55.56 -19.55
C GLU A 5 -12.24 -55.25 -20.73
N THR A 6 -10.97 -54.96 -20.37
CA THR A 6 -9.70 -55.51 -20.94
C THR A 6 -9.27 -55.01 -22.35
N LYS A 7 -7.99 -54.94 -22.79
CA LYS A 7 -6.68 -55.46 -22.34
C LYS A 7 -5.56 -54.92 -23.28
N ASN A 8 -4.30 -55.05 -22.83
CA ASN A 8 -3.06 -55.37 -23.59
C ASN A 8 -2.19 -54.27 -24.27
N ASN A 9 -1.02 -54.04 -23.65
CA ASN A 9 0.33 -53.95 -24.29
C ASN A 9 0.73 -55.35 -24.87
N PRO A 10 1.77 -55.56 -25.74
CA PRO A 10 3.16 -55.10 -25.55
C PRO A 10 4.11 -54.92 -26.80
N GLU A 11 5.35 -54.51 -26.50
CA GLU A 11 6.68 -54.86 -27.08
C GLU A 11 7.05 -54.59 -28.57
N SER A 12 8.18 -53.91 -28.79
CA SER A 12 9.43 -54.55 -29.27
C SER A 12 10.58 -53.53 -29.51
N SER A 13 11.72 -53.77 -28.85
CA SER A 13 13.08 -53.43 -29.33
C SER A 13 13.56 -54.56 -30.27
N PRO A 14 14.67 -54.44 -31.05
CA PRO A 14 16.02 -54.63 -30.48
C PRO A 14 17.21 -53.91 -31.16
N ASP A 15 18.29 -53.76 -30.36
CA ASP A 15 19.73 -54.00 -30.59
C ASP A 15 20.48 -53.50 -31.85
N THR A 16 21.64 -52.85 -31.65
CA THR A 16 22.95 -53.52 -31.80
C THR A 16 24.14 -52.64 -31.40
N GLU A 17 25.12 -53.33 -30.80
CA GLU A 17 26.40 -52.91 -30.23
C GLU A 17 27.45 -52.53 -31.29
N ASN A 18 28.49 -51.77 -30.89
CA ASN A 18 29.89 -52.10 -31.22
C ASN A 18 30.87 -51.27 -30.36
N VAL A 19 31.93 -51.95 -29.92
CA VAL A 19 32.94 -51.56 -28.91
C VAL A 19 34.32 -51.41 -29.57
N GLU A 20 35.22 -50.68 -28.90
CA GLU A 20 36.71 -50.64 -29.03
C GLU A 20 37.27 -49.75 -30.16
N HIS A 21 38.40 -49.04 -30.06
CA HIS A 21 39.59 -49.13 -29.20
C HIS A 21 40.41 -47.79 -29.23
N LEU A 22 41.34 -47.64 -28.27
CA LEU A 22 42.35 -46.58 -28.03
C LEU A 22 42.98 -45.87 -29.25
N GLU A 23 43.33 -44.58 -29.09
CA GLU A 23 44.75 -44.15 -29.15
C GLU A 23 45.00 -42.74 -28.54
N ASP A 24 46.06 -42.69 -27.74
CA ASP A 24 46.64 -41.55 -27.04
C ASP A 24 47.52 -40.75 -28.01
N ARG A 25 47.30 -39.43 -28.10
CA ARG A 25 48.26 -38.51 -28.74
C ARG A 25 48.20 -37.14 -28.07
N ALA A 26 49.09 -36.97 -27.11
CA ALA A 26 49.53 -35.68 -26.60
C ALA A 26 50.09 -34.80 -27.74
N LEU A 27 49.46 -33.63 -27.95
CA LEU A 27 50.04 -32.51 -28.68
C LEU A 27 49.79 -31.23 -27.87
N ALA A 28 50.89 -30.62 -27.41
CA ALA A 28 50.88 -29.35 -26.70
C ALA A 28 50.40 -28.21 -27.61
N PRO A 29 49.62 -27.22 -27.11
CA PRO A 29 49.35 -26.01 -27.85
C PRO A 29 50.58 -25.10 -27.78
N SER A 30 51.08 -24.72 -28.95
CA SER A 30 52.14 -23.73 -29.14
C SER A 30 51.75 -22.39 -28.53
N CYS A 31 52.57 -21.88 -27.61
CA CYS A 31 52.55 -20.47 -27.22
C CYS A 31 52.80 -19.58 -28.46
N GLY A 32 52.01 -18.53 -28.61
CA GLY A 32 52.13 -17.51 -29.64
C GLY A 32 51.14 -16.39 -29.38
N ASP A 33 51.66 -15.31 -28.82
CA ASP A 33 51.05 -14.05 -28.42
C ASP A 33 50.09 -13.43 -29.46
N GLN A 34 48.98 -12.83 -28.99
CA GLN A 34 48.70 -11.39 -29.11
C GLN A 34 47.19 -11.08 -29.02
N ARG A 35 46.83 -10.39 -27.92
CA ARG A 35 45.69 -9.49 -27.69
C ARG A 35 44.46 -9.60 -28.60
N ASP A 36 43.34 -9.99 -27.98
CA ASP A 36 42.10 -9.21 -28.02
C ASP A 36 41.29 -9.44 -26.74
N SER A 37 41.44 -8.53 -25.79
CA SER A 37 40.58 -8.41 -24.61
C SER A 37 39.22 -7.83 -25.02
N THR A 38 38.33 -8.65 -25.56
CA THR A 38 36.91 -8.30 -25.71
C THR A 38 36.04 -9.54 -25.45
N GLY A 39 36.03 -10.01 -24.21
CA GLY A 39 35.39 -11.29 -23.86
C GLY A 39 34.52 -11.31 -22.60
N ASP A 40 34.40 -10.21 -21.84
CA ASP A 40 33.71 -10.25 -20.54
C ASP A 40 32.44 -9.37 -20.45
N ALA A 41 32.11 -8.61 -21.49
CA ALA A 41 30.89 -7.79 -21.52
C ALA A 41 29.66 -8.54 -22.05
N ALA A 42 29.86 -9.61 -22.82
CA ALA A 42 28.77 -10.35 -23.47
C ALA A 42 28.04 -11.29 -22.50
N TRP A 43 28.76 -11.96 -21.58
CA TRP A 43 28.17 -12.94 -20.66
C TRP A 43 27.36 -12.30 -19.54
N LYS A 44 27.74 -11.10 -19.08
CA LYS A 44 26.94 -10.32 -18.11
C LYS A 44 25.67 -9.73 -18.74
N SER A 45 25.73 -9.34 -20.01
CA SER A 45 24.59 -8.74 -20.73
C SER A 45 23.52 -9.77 -21.12
N THR A 46 23.92 -10.99 -21.51
CA THR A 46 22.96 -12.08 -21.80
C THR A 46 22.28 -12.61 -20.55
N SER A 47 22.99 -12.68 -19.41
CA SER A 47 22.42 -13.05 -18.10
C SER A 47 21.36 -12.03 -17.64
N SER A 48 21.69 -10.73 -17.69
CA SER A 48 20.78 -9.65 -17.30
C SER A 48 19.49 -9.60 -18.12
N CYS A 49 19.58 -9.83 -19.44
CA CYS A 49 18.40 -9.82 -20.33
C CYS A 49 17.49 -11.04 -20.08
N HIS A 50 18.08 -12.21 -19.80
CA HIS A 50 17.31 -13.41 -19.48
C HIS A 50 16.55 -13.25 -18.16
N ASP A 51 17.17 -12.67 -17.14
CA ASP A 51 16.55 -12.42 -15.83
C ASP A 51 15.37 -11.44 -15.94
N ILE A 52 15.49 -10.37 -16.74
CA ILE A 52 14.40 -9.42 -16.99
C ILE A 52 13.22 -10.13 -17.68
N ASN A 53 13.49 -10.93 -18.72
CA ASN A 53 12.46 -11.67 -19.45
C ASN A 53 11.74 -12.70 -18.57
N MET A 54 12.46 -13.41 -17.71
CA MET A 54 11.87 -14.32 -16.71
C MET A 54 10.96 -13.59 -15.71
N MET A 55 11.35 -12.40 -15.29
CA MET A 55 10.55 -11.59 -14.37
C MET A 55 9.33 -10.98 -15.04
N ASP A 56 9.43 -10.56 -16.31
CA ASP A 56 8.29 -10.11 -17.11
C ASP A 56 7.28 -11.24 -17.32
N GLN A 57 7.76 -12.47 -17.53
CA GLN A 57 6.89 -13.66 -17.59
C GLN A 57 6.14 -13.90 -16.26
N LYS A 58 6.76 -13.60 -15.11
CA LYS A 58 6.10 -13.64 -13.80
C LYS A 58 5.10 -12.51 -13.59
N LEU A 59 5.27 -11.36 -14.25
CA LEU A 59 4.33 -10.23 -14.19
C LEU A 59 3.06 -10.45 -15.03
N ARG A 60 3.14 -11.18 -16.16
CA ARG A 60 1.99 -11.44 -17.04
C ARG A 60 0.72 -11.93 -16.33
N PRO A 61 0.75 -12.97 -15.48
CA PRO A 61 -0.47 -13.42 -14.79
C PRO A 61 -1.04 -12.37 -13.84
N ILE A 62 -0.19 -11.52 -13.25
CA ILE A 62 -0.60 -10.43 -12.36
C ILE A 62 -1.32 -9.34 -13.18
N GLU A 63 -0.76 -8.97 -14.33
CA GLU A 63 -1.36 -8.02 -15.28
C GLU A 63 -2.67 -8.54 -15.86
N GLN A 64 -2.78 -9.84 -16.17
CA GLN A 64 -4.04 -10.46 -16.62
C GLN A 64 -5.13 -10.37 -15.55
N GLN A 65 -4.76 -10.57 -14.27
CA GLN A 65 -5.69 -10.40 -13.17
C GLN A 65 -6.13 -8.95 -13.01
N LEU A 66 -5.22 -7.97 -13.18
CA LEU A 66 -5.59 -6.56 -13.24
C LEU A 66 -6.64 -6.31 -14.32
N GLN A 67 -6.35 -6.75 -15.56
CA GLN A 67 -7.24 -6.51 -16.69
C GLN A 67 -8.62 -7.13 -16.47
N TYR A 68 -8.68 -8.32 -15.87
CA TYR A 68 -9.95 -8.94 -15.47
C TYR A 68 -10.73 -8.04 -14.50
N LEU A 69 -10.08 -7.51 -13.46
CA LEU A 69 -10.73 -6.64 -12.47
C LEU A 69 -11.17 -5.30 -13.08
N LEU A 70 -10.35 -4.71 -13.94
CA LEU A 70 -10.71 -3.49 -14.67
C LEU A 70 -11.93 -3.71 -15.58
N ASN A 71 -11.92 -4.78 -16.37
CA ASN A 71 -13.04 -5.15 -17.23
C ASN A 71 -14.32 -5.42 -16.41
N LYS A 72 -14.20 -6.03 -15.22
CA LYS A 72 -15.35 -6.24 -14.33
C LYS A 72 -15.93 -4.92 -13.80
N ALA A 73 -15.07 -3.95 -13.47
CA ALA A 73 -15.53 -2.61 -13.11
C ALA A 73 -16.28 -1.93 -14.28
N ASP A 74 -15.75 -2.06 -15.50
CA ASP A 74 -16.37 -1.55 -16.72
C ASP A 74 -17.73 -2.21 -17.00
N GLU A 75 -17.82 -3.52 -16.83
CA GLU A 75 -19.09 -4.25 -16.94
C GLU A 75 -20.11 -3.71 -15.94
N PHE A 76 -19.75 -3.51 -14.67
CA PHE A 76 -20.69 -2.97 -13.67
C PHE A 76 -21.16 -1.55 -14.02
N GLN A 77 -20.24 -0.69 -14.45
CA GLN A 77 -20.60 0.66 -14.89
C GLN A 77 -21.50 0.63 -16.14
N ALA A 78 -21.23 -0.23 -17.12
CA ALA A 78 -22.08 -0.37 -18.30
C ALA A 78 -23.48 -0.88 -17.92
N HIS A 79 -23.56 -1.92 -17.08
CA HIS A 79 -24.85 -2.46 -16.62
C HIS A 79 -25.69 -1.39 -15.90
N LEU A 80 -25.05 -0.50 -15.13
CA LEU A 80 -25.72 0.62 -14.47
C LEU A 80 -26.33 1.61 -15.49
N LEU A 81 -25.58 1.96 -16.54
CA LEU A 81 -26.02 2.93 -17.55
C LEU A 81 -27.11 2.38 -18.48
N TYR A 82 -27.07 1.08 -18.79
CA TYR A 82 -28.02 0.46 -19.73
C TYR A 82 -29.32 -0.05 -19.07
N ARG A 83 -29.35 -0.32 -17.76
CA ARG A 83 -30.57 -0.75 -17.05
C ARG A 83 -31.14 0.35 -16.16
N ARG A 84 -31.72 1.38 -16.78
CA ARG A 84 -32.47 2.42 -16.06
C ARG A 84 -33.87 1.96 -15.61
N ASP A 85 -34.41 0.94 -16.27
CA ASP A 85 -35.71 0.33 -15.96
C ASP A 85 -35.52 -0.97 -15.19
N ASN A 86 -35.50 -0.90 -13.86
CA ASN A 86 -36.18 -1.82 -12.93
C ASN A 86 -35.69 -1.63 -11.49
N LEU A 87 -36.65 -1.67 -10.56
CA LEU A 87 -36.58 -1.54 -9.09
C LEU A 87 -35.62 -2.54 -8.41
N GLN A 88 -34.32 -2.47 -8.66
CA GLN A 88 -33.30 -3.35 -8.08
C GLN A 88 -32.22 -2.56 -7.33
N LYS A 89 -32.61 -1.43 -6.71
CA LYS A 89 -31.73 -0.51 -5.97
C LYS A 89 -30.88 -1.25 -4.93
N GLU A 90 -31.48 -2.16 -4.19
CA GLU A 90 -30.83 -2.97 -3.16
C GLU A 90 -29.78 -3.94 -3.73
N ASN A 91 -30.03 -4.49 -4.92
CA ASN A 91 -29.07 -5.36 -5.58
C ASN A 91 -27.87 -4.55 -6.08
N PHE A 92 -28.09 -3.39 -6.70
CA PHE A 92 -27.01 -2.50 -7.14
C PHE A 92 -26.18 -1.96 -5.96
N ALA A 93 -26.83 -1.63 -4.84
CA ALA A 93 -26.15 -1.18 -3.62
C ALA A 93 -25.18 -2.24 -3.06
N ARG A 94 -25.40 -3.53 -3.33
CA ARG A 94 -24.52 -4.63 -2.88
C ARG A 94 -23.39 -4.97 -3.85
N VAL A 95 -23.54 -4.66 -5.13
CA VAL A 95 -22.56 -5.02 -6.18
C VAL A 95 -21.19 -4.41 -5.88
N VAL A 96 -21.14 -3.08 -5.72
CA VAL A 96 -19.89 -2.36 -5.48
C VAL A 96 -19.18 -2.78 -4.19
N PRO A 97 -19.82 -2.76 -2.99
CA PRO A 97 -19.13 -3.19 -1.76
C PRO A 97 -18.70 -4.66 -1.77
N THR A 98 -19.40 -5.53 -2.50
CA THR A 98 -18.95 -6.92 -2.70
C THR A 98 -17.72 -6.96 -3.61
N PHE A 99 -17.74 -6.22 -4.71
CA PHE A 99 -16.62 -6.16 -5.64
C PHE A 99 -15.36 -5.56 -4.99
N LEU A 100 -15.48 -4.47 -4.23
CA LEU A 100 -14.38 -3.89 -3.46
C LEU A 100 -13.72 -4.94 -2.54
N ARG A 101 -14.53 -5.77 -1.87
CA ARG A 101 -14.02 -6.89 -1.05
C ARG A 101 -13.28 -7.94 -1.88
N THR A 102 -13.77 -8.28 -3.08
CA THR A 102 -13.07 -9.22 -3.97
C THR A 102 -11.74 -8.70 -4.51
N CYS A 103 -11.55 -7.37 -4.55
CA CYS A 103 -10.29 -6.75 -4.96
C CYS A 103 -9.22 -6.75 -3.85
N GLN A 104 -9.61 -6.87 -2.57
CA GLN A 104 -8.69 -6.73 -1.43
C GLN A 104 -7.49 -7.71 -1.44
N PRO A 105 -7.65 -8.99 -1.82
CA PRO A 105 -6.51 -9.91 -1.92
C PRO A 105 -5.52 -9.49 -3.00
N TYR A 106 -6.00 -8.96 -4.13
CA TYR A 106 -5.15 -8.49 -5.22
C TYR A 106 -4.34 -7.26 -4.78
N PHE A 107 -4.99 -6.27 -4.16
CA PHE A 107 -4.31 -5.13 -3.55
C PHE A 107 -3.26 -5.56 -2.52
N THR A 108 -3.65 -6.44 -1.60
CA THR A 108 -2.74 -6.98 -0.57
C THR A 108 -1.51 -7.61 -1.22
N TYR A 109 -1.70 -8.41 -2.26
CA TYR A 109 -0.60 -9.06 -2.97
C TYR A 109 0.35 -8.03 -3.59
N LEU A 110 -0.17 -7.03 -4.32
CA LEU A 110 0.64 -5.99 -4.94
C LEU A 110 1.44 -5.17 -3.91
N GLU A 111 0.74 -4.64 -2.90
CA GLU A 111 1.29 -3.80 -1.85
C GLU A 111 2.33 -4.53 -1.01
N SER A 112 2.00 -5.75 -0.55
CA SER A 112 2.92 -6.53 0.27
C SER A 112 4.15 -6.98 -0.52
N THR A 113 3.98 -7.37 -1.79
CA THR A 113 5.09 -7.82 -2.63
C THR A 113 6.01 -6.65 -3.00
N ALA A 114 5.45 -5.47 -3.27
CA ALA A 114 6.24 -4.31 -3.65
C ALA A 114 6.97 -3.67 -2.47
N ARG A 115 6.34 -3.60 -1.28
CA ARG A 115 6.83 -2.78 -0.17
C ARG A 115 7.37 -3.55 1.03
N SER A 116 6.99 -4.82 1.22
CA SER A 116 7.36 -5.50 2.47
C SER A 116 8.84 -5.86 2.50
N SER A 117 9.50 -5.53 3.61
CA SER A 117 10.84 -5.99 3.93
C SER A 117 10.74 -7.09 4.99
N LEU A 118 11.28 -8.27 4.67
CA LEU A 118 11.48 -9.35 5.62
C LEU A 118 12.99 -9.58 5.74
N PRO A 119 13.54 -9.80 6.95
CA PRO A 119 14.99 -9.94 7.15
C PRO A 119 15.66 -11.01 6.27
N GLN A 120 14.89 -11.98 5.78
CA GLN A 120 15.36 -13.13 5.00
C GLN A 120 15.12 -13.01 3.49
N ARG A 121 14.53 -11.91 3.00
CA ARG A 121 14.26 -11.71 1.57
C ARG A 121 15.02 -10.53 1.00
N THR A 122 15.72 -10.78 -0.10
CA THR A 122 16.26 -9.72 -0.96
C THR A 122 15.12 -8.89 -1.53
N PRO A 123 15.21 -7.55 -1.49
CA PRO A 123 14.22 -6.67 -2.11
C PRO A 123 14.07 -6.97 -3.60
N LEU A 124 12.85 -6.85 -4.12
CA LEU A 124 12.61 -6.96 -5.55
C LEU A 124 13.28 -5.80 -6.31
N PRO A 125 13.71 -6.03 -7.57
CA PRO A 125 14.19 -4.97 -8.45
C PRO A 125 13.20 -3.79 -8.50
N VAL A 126 13.72 -2.57 -8.54
CA VAL A 126 12.92 -1.32 -8.53
C VAL A 126 11.82 -1.36 -9.60
N TYR A 127 12.16 -1.78 -10.82
CA TYR A 127 11.21 -1.81 -11.93
C TYR A 127 10.01 -2.74 -11.68
N ILE A 128 10.21 -3.86 -10.99
CA ILE A 128 9.13 -4.79 -10.62
C ILE A 128 8.25 -4.16 -9.55
N ARG A 129 8.86 -3.56 -8.53
CA ARG A 129 8.12 -2.86 -7.47
C ARG A 129 7.26 -1.75 -8.09
N SER A 130 7.85 -0.87 -8.91
CA SER A 130 7.14 0.18 -9.62
C SER A 130 5.97 -0.37 -10.44
N ARG A 131 6.16 -1.45 -11.21
CA ARG A 131 5.09 -2.05 -12.02
C ARG A 131 3.92 -2.56 -11.16
N LEU A 132 4.21 -3.22 -10.04
CA LEU A 132 3.17 -3.70 -9.12
C LEU A 132 2.39 -2.54 -8.49
N LEU A 133 3.08 -1.45 -8.16
CA LEU A 133 2.47 -0.23 -7.63
C LEU A 133 1.62 0.49 -8.67
N ASP A 134 2.06 0.53 -9.93
CA ASP A 134 1.26 1.07 -11.03
C ASP A 134 -0.03 0.25 -11.23
N PHE A 135 0.02 -1.08 -11.09
CA PHE A 135 -1.19 -1.91 -11.12
C PHE A 135 -2.14 -1.60 -9.96
N SER A 136 -1.61 -1.35 -8.75
CA SER A 136 -2.38 -0.95 -7.57
C SER A 136 -3.07 0.39 -7.84
N GLN A 137 -2.33 1.36 -8.35
CA GLN A 137 -2.82 2.70 -8.67
C GLN A 137 -3.92 2.68 -9.74
N GLN A 138 -3.75 1.91 -10.82
CA GLN A 138 -4.74 1.76 -11.88
C GLN A 138 -6.06 1.20 -11.36
N LEU A 139 -6.00 0.11 -10.58
CA LEU A 139 -7.20 -0.48 -10.00
C LEU A 139 -7.86 0.47 -8.99
N CYS A 140 -7.07 1.14 -8.14
CA CYS A 140 -7.57 2.12 -7.17
C CYS A 140 -8.36 3.23 -7.86
N ALA A 141 -7.80 3.85 -8.91
CA ALA A 141 -8.45 4.92 -9.66
C ALA A 141 -9.76 4.43 -10.31
N ARG A 142 -9.75 3.22 -10.88
CA ARG A 142 -10.95 2.66 -11.53
C ARG A 142 -12.07 2.36 -10.53
N LEU A 143 -11.72 1.82 -9.37
CA LEU A 143 -12.69 1.53 -8.30
C LEU A 143 -13.27 2.82 -7.70
N GLU A 144 -12.45 3.86 -7.53
CA GLU A 144 -12.91 5.18 -7.09
C GLU A 144 -13.97 5.73 -8.07
N GLN A 145 -13.69 5.70 -9.38
CA GLN A 145 -14.66 6.10 -10.41
C GLN A 145 -15.94 5.26 -10.37
N LEU A 146 -15.84 3.95 -10.17
CA LEU A 146 -17.00 3.06 -10.06
C LEU A 146 -17.89 3.46 -8.86
N VAL A 147 -17.30 3.69 -7.70
CA VAL A 147 -18.02 4.11 -6.48
C VAL A 147 -18.70 5.45 -6.68
N LEU A 148 -17.98 6.44 -7.22
CA LEU A 148 -18.53 7.77 -7.50
C LEU A 148 -19.68 7.70 -8.52
N THR A 149 -19.55 6.84 -9.54
CA THR A 149 -20.62 6.62 -10.50
C THR A 149 -21.86 6.09 -9.80
N TYR A 150 -21.76 5.01 -9.03
CA TYR A 150 -22.92 4.45 -8.31
C TYR A 150 -23.53 5.42 -7.29
N THR A 151 -22.71 6.25 -6.65
CA THR A 151 -23.16 7.31 -5.74
C THR A 151 -23.98 8.37 -6.48
N SER A 152 -23.59 8.73 -7.71
CA SER A 152 -24.33 9.71 -8.52
C SER A 152 -25.74 9.26 -8.94
N PHE A 153 -26.06 7.97 -8.82
CA PHE A 153 -27.41 7.42 -9.01
C PHE A 153 -28.11 7.07 -7.68
N ASP A 154 -27.60 7.58 -6.55
CA ASP A 154 -28.11 7.38 -5.19
C ASP A 154 -28.17 5.90 -4.75
N PHE A 155 -27.36 5.01 -5.33
CA PHE A 155 -27.28 3.60 -4.91
C PHE A 155 -26.38 3.40 -3.69
N LEU A 156 -25.44 4.30 -3.47
CA LEU A 156 -24.44 4.25 -2.40
C LEU A 156 -24.42 5.58 -1.66
N SER A 157 -24.13 5.51 -0.37
CA SER A 157 -23.80 6.67 0.45
C SER A 157 -22.31 6.70 0.75
N LEU A 158 -21.74 7.90 0.82
CA LEU A 158 -20.35 8.15 1.19
C LEU A 158 -20.23 8.85 2.55
N GLU A 159 -21.35 9.07 3.25
CA GLU A 159 -21.40 9.75 4.54
C GLU A 159 -20.78 8.87 5.63
N GLU A 160 -19.74 9.32 6.34
CA GLU A 160 -19.04 8.49 7.35
C GLU A 160 -19.96 8.12 8.54
N ALA A 161 -20.94 8.96 8.84
CA ALA A 161 -21.90 8.71 9.93
C ALA A 161 -22.90 7.58 9.62
N GLU A 162 -23.05 7.18 8.35
CA GLU A 162 -24.01 6.14 7.96
C GLU A 162 -23.39 4.73 8.05
N PRO A 163 -24.00 3.78 8.78
CA PRO A 163 -23.42 2.43 8.97
C PRO A 163 -23.22 1.61 7.69
N ALA A 164 -23.99 1.89 6.63
CA ALA A 164 -23.93 1.20 5.35
C ALA A 164 -23.11 1.94 4.28
N SER A 165 -22.44 3.02 4.66
CA SER A 165 -21.65 3.88 3.78
C SER A 165 -20.40 3.18 3.25
N ILE A 166 -19.95 3.65 2.09
CA ILE A 166 -18.68 3.28 1.46
C ILE A 166 -17.82 4.53 1.30
N SER A 167 -17.58 5.25 2.40
CA SER A 167 -16.74 6.46 2.39
C SER A 167 -15.30 6.18 1.97
N HIS A 168 -14.79 4.98 2.27
CA HIS A 168 -13.44 4.55 1.95
C HIS A 168 -13.37 3.04 1.66
N PHE A 169 -12.29 2.61 1.00
CA PHE A 169 -12.00 1.20 0.77
C PHE A 169 -10.53 0.87 1.00
N TYR A 170 -10.27 -0.39 1.31
CA TYR A 170 -8.93 -0.93 1.56
C TYR A 170 -8.18 -1.13 0.23
N ILE A 171 -6.96 -0.59 0.15
CA ILE A 171 -6.09 -0.69 -1.03
C ILE A 171 -4.79 -1.46 -0.77
N GLY A 172 -4.74 -2.20 0.33
CA GLY A 172 -3.69 -3.19 0.60
C GLY A 172 -2.96 -2.96 1.91
N LYS A 173 -1.92 -3.76 2.13
CA LYS A 173 -1.09 -3.72 3.33
C LYS A 173 0.32 -4.15 3.01
N CYS A 174 1.28 -3.66 3.78
CA CYS A 174 2.66 -4.12 3.73
C CYS A 174 3.21 -4.27 5.15
N GLN A 175 4.33 -4.98 5.26
CA GLN A 175 5.04 -5.15 6.52
C GLN A 175 6.51 -4.78 6.33
N ILE A 176 6.98 -3.83 7.13
CA ILE A 176 8.37 -3.41 7.15
C ILE A 176 8.89 -3.73 8.55
N ASP A 177 9.79 -4.70 8.62
CA ASP A 177 10.30 -5.27 9.87
C ASP A 177 9.17 -5.76 10.78
N SER A 178 9.00 -5.13 11.96
CA SER A 178 7.93 -5.45 12.91
C SER A 178 6.68 -4.59 12.75
N VAL A 179 6.70 -3.61 11.84
CA VAL A 179 5.62 -2.65 11.65
C VAL A 179 4.71 -3.11 10.51
N ARG A 180 3.41 -3.20 10.78
CA ARG A 180 2.41 -3.49 9.75
C ARG A 180 1.65 -2.22 9.38
N LEU A 181 1.53 -1.98 8.09
CA LEU A 181 0.81 -0.85 7.53
C LEU A 181 -0.41 -1.35 6.75
N SER A 182 -1.62 -0.90 7.10
CA SER A 182 -2.83 -1.10 6.28
C SER A 182 -3.26 0.21 5.64
N ILE A 183 -3.64 0.18 4.37
CA ILE A 183 -3.83 1.37 3.53
C ILE A 183 -5.30 1.47 3.08
N TYR A 184 -5.89 2.65 3.23
CA TYR A 184 -7.27 2.94 2.86
C TYR A 184 -7.36 4.22 2.04
N ARG A 185 -8.19 4.19 0.99
CA ARG A 185 -8.48 5.33 0.11
C ARG A 185 -9.89 5.82 0.34
N TYR A 186 -10.04 7.12 0.54
CA TYR A 186 -11.36 7.77 0.59
C TYR A 186 -11.89 8.02 -0.83
N CYS A 187 -13.15 7.64 -1.05
CA CYS A 187 -13.84 7.73 -2.34
C CYS A 187 -14.03 9.18 -2.79
N CYS A 188 -14.22 10.09 -1.83
CA CYS A 188 -14.25 11.53 -2.01
C CYS A 188 -13.55 12.21 -0.82
N PRO A 189 -13.13 13.48 -0.94
CA PRO A 189 -12.72 14.26 0.21
C PRO A 189 -13.77 14.20 1.33
N ALA A 190 -13.33 13.81 2.53
CA ALA A 190 -14.19 13.72 3.71
C ALA A 190 -13.64 14.62 4.83
N PRO A 191 -14.47 15.29 5.65
CA PRO A 191 -13.98 16.10 6.75
C PRO A 191 -13.03 15.34 7.69
N TYR A 192 -12.00 16.02 8.21
CA TYR A 192 -11.03 15.42 9.14
C TYR A 192 -11.67 14.89 10.43
N LEU A 193 -12.64 15.63 10.97
CA LEU A 193 -13.45 15.20 12.10
C LEU A 193 -14.92 15.16 11.68
N ALA A 194 -15.67 14.18 12.17
CA ALA A 194 -17.11 14.17 11.96
C ALA A 194 -17.74 15.34 12.72
N GLY A 195 -18.72 16.02 12.11
CA GLY A 195 -19.49 17.06 12.80
C GLY A 195 -18.75 18.36 13.16
N VAL A 196 -17.46 18.50 12.86
CA VAL A 196 -16.68 19.75 13.05
C VAL A 196 -15.97 20.09 11.75
N ASP A 197 -16.29 21.26 11.20
CA ASP A 197 -15.53 21.78 10.06
C ASP A 197 -14.22 22.38 10.54
N THR A 198 -13.13 21.69 10.18
CA THR A 198 -11.75 22.12 10.50
C THR A 198 -11.06 22.76 9.29
N GLY A 199 -11.73 22.82 8.13
CA GLY A 199 -11.10 23.15 6.85
C GLY A 199 -10.14 22.09 6.32
N LEU A 200 -9.98 20.97 7.04
CA LEU A 200 -9.09 19.87 6.69
C LEU A 200 -9.90 18.67 6.19
N TYR A 201 -9.52 18.15 5.02
CA TYR A 201 -10.24 17.06 4.36
C TYR A 201 -9.33 15.86 4.12
N LYS A 202 -9.75 14.68 4.59
CA LYS A 202 -9.09 13.38 4.41
C LYS A 202 -9.22 12.91 2.97
N ARG A 203 -8.15 12.25 2.52
CA ARG A 203 -8.09 11.56 1.22
C ARG A 203 -7.55 10.14 1.32
N MET A 204 -6.69 9.86 2.30
CA MET A 204 -6.22 8.50 2.61
C MET A 204 -6.07 8.32 4.11
N ARG A 205 -6.15 7.07 4.56
CA ARG A 205 -5.84 6.65 5.92
C ARG A 205 -4.84 5.50 5.90
N TRP A 206 -3.89 5.54 6.82
CA TRP A 206 -3.02 4.44 7.14
C TRP A 206 -3.19 4.02 8.59
N ASN A 207 -3.25 2.71 8.82
CA ASN A 207 -3.19 2.14 10.15
C ASN A 207 -1.80 1.53 10.32
N VAL A 208 -1.04 2.01 11.29
CA VAL A 208 0.32 1.57 11.60
C VAL A 208 0.29 0.77 12.90
N GLU A 209 0.45 -0.54 12.80
CA GLU A 209 0.51 -1.45 13.95
C GLU A 209 1.98 -1.68 14.33
N ARG A 210 2.33 -1.38 15.58
CA ARG A 210 3.66 -1.66 16.18
C ARG A 210 3.52 -2.61 17.37
N PRO A 211 4.48 -3.53 17.59
CA PRO A 211 4.54 -4.30 18.83
C PRO A 211 4.72 -3.37 20.03
N ARG A 212 4.03 -3.60 21.15
CA ARG A 212 4.16 -2.75 22.35
C ARG A 212 5.54 -2.80 23.03
N GLU A 213 6.38 -3.78 22.71
CA GLU A 213 7.72 -3.96 23.30
C GLU A 213 8.68 -2.77 23.03
N SER A 214 8.39 -1.90 22.05
CA SER A 214 9.24 -0.76 21.68
C SER A 214 9.00 0.55 22.46
N LEU A 215 8.12 0.57 23.47
CA LEU A 215 7.79 1.80 24.24
C LEU A 215 8.24 1.76 25.71
N GLN A 216 8.75 0.63 26.20
CA GLN A 216 9.16 0.50 27.60
C GLN A 216 10.52 1.17 27.91
N GLN A 217 11.28 1.62 26.90
CA GLN A 217 12.65 2.10 27.10
C GLN A 217 12.78 3.58 27.48
N GLU A 218 11.67 4.32 27.61
CA GLU A 218 11.67 5.75 27.98
C GLU A 218 10.98 6.07 29.33
N THR A 219 10.55 5.06 30.08
CA THR A 219 9.96 5.25 31.43
C THR A 219 10.40 4.17 32.43
N ASP A 220 11.71 3.90 32.51
CA ASP A 220 12.29 3.27 33.70
C ASP A 220 12.58 4.35 34.75
N GLY A 221 11.51 4.85 35.35
CA GLY A 221 11.53 5.43 36.68
C GLY A 221 11.19 4.33 37.67
N GLU A 222 12.20 3.92 38.44
CA GLU A 222 12.19 2.97 39.54
C GLU A 222 10.83 2.73 40.23
N MET A 223 10.34 1.49 40.20
CA MET A 223 9.78 0.88 41.41
C MET A 223 9.92 -0.64 41.36
N GLU A 224 10.85 -1.14 42.16
CA GLU A 224 10.92 -2.52 42.62
C GLU A 224 9.67 -2.89 43.43
N GLY A 225 9.14 -4.11 43.27
CA GLY A 225 8.25 -4.68 44.27
C GLY A 225 7.28 -5.77 43.79
N GLU A 226 7.62 -7.01 44.12
CA GLU A 226 6.76 -8.17 44.34
C GLU A 226 6.23 -8.98 43.13
N THR A 227 6.95 -10.07 42.88
CA THR A 227 6.50 -11.29 42.20
C THR A 227 5.33 -11.95 42.94
N VAL A 228 4.18 -12.05 42.29
CA VAL A 228 3.19 -13.09 42.58
C VAL A 228 2.82 -13.77 41.27
N GLU A 229 3.31 -15.00 41.10
CA GLU A 229 2.88 -15.92 40.07
C GLU A 229 1.48 -16.47 40.37
N ASP A 230 0.68 -16.54 39.30
CA ASP A 230 -0.13 -17.69 38.89
C ASP A 230 -1.63 -17.42 38.72
N LYS A 231 -2.02 -17.23 37.45
CA LYS A 231 -3.18 -17.87 36.82
C LYS A 231 -3.12 -17.72 35.29
N PRO A 232 -3.38 -18.77 34.51
CA PRO A 232 -3.34 -18.70 33.05
C PRO A 232 -4.67 -18.13 32.55
N VAL A 233 -4.61 -16.98 31.86
CA VAL A 233 -5.75 -16.46 31.10
C VAL A 233 -5.39 -16.48 29.62
N ALA A 234 -6.29 -17.12 28.88
CA ALA A 234 -6.23 -17.33 27.44
C ALA A 234 -5.98 -16.04 26.66
N GLY A 235 -5.19 -16.14 25.59
CA GLY A 235 -5.06 -15.11 24.57
C GLY A 235 -4.00 -14.04 24.85
N LYS A 236 -2.72 -14.41 24.92
CA LYS A 236 -1.64 -13.45 24.63
C LYS A 236 -1.65 -13.14 23.12
N GLU A 237 -2.66 -12.43 22.64
CA GLU A 237 -2.41 -11.55 21.50
C GLU A 237 -1.38 -10.55 21.99
N ARG A 238 -0.20 -10.53 21.36
CA ARG A 238 0.78 -9.47 21.62
C ARG A 238 0.04 -8.16 21.41
N ALA A 239 -0.22 -7.43 22.49
CA ALA A 239 -0.96 -6.20 22.40
C ALA A 239 -0.18 -5.27 21.45
N THR A 240 -0.74 -4.98 20.28
CA THR A 240 -0.16 -4.08 19.29
C THR A 240 -0.70 -2.69 19.53
N LYS A 241 0.16 -1.67 19.44
CA LYS A 241 -0.29 -0.27 19.42
C LYS A 241 -0.60 0.09 17.96
N THR A 242 -1.80 0.58 17.71
CA THR A 242 -2.21 1.06 16.38
C THR A 242 -2.21 2.58 16.38
N GLU A 243 -1.49 3.16 15.44
CA GLU A 243 -1.47 4.60 15.20
C GLU A 243 -2.12 4.90 13.85
N TYR A 244 -2.88 5.98 13.78
CA TYR A 244 -3.62 6.37 12.58
C TYR A 244 -2.96 7.59 11.94
N TYR A 245 -2.74 7.51 10.63
CA TYR A 245 -2.19 8.60 9.84
C TYR A 245 -3.13 8.91 8.69
N PHE A 246 -3.19 10.17 8.28
CA PHE A 246 -4.07 10.62 7.22
C PHE A 246 -3.30 11.47 6.20
N LEU A 247 -3.68 11.31 4.94
CA LEU A 247 -3.38 12.29 3.89
C LEU A 247 -4.55 13.26 3.88
N CYS A 248 -4.26 14.53 4.10
CA CYS A 248 -5.26 15.57 4.09
C CYS A 248 -4.88 16.70 3.15
N TYR A 249 -5.89 17.45 2.71
CA TYR A 249 -5.67 18.77 2.16
C TYR A 249 -6.44 19.84 2.95
N GLU A 250 -5.93 21.05 2.87
CA GLU A 250 -6.58 22.28 3.33
C GLU A 250 -6.49 23.32 2.20
N ASP A 251 -7.49 24.19 2.09
CA ASP A 251 -7.47 25.30 1.12
C ASP A 251 -6.92 26.55 1.84
N VAL A 252 -5.71 26.98 1.46
CA VAL A 252 -4.98 28.08 2.10
C VAL A 252 -5.06 29.33 1.23
N PRO A 253 -5.25 30.54 1.79
CA PRO A 253 -5.18 31.77 1.00
C PRO A 253 -3.83 31.91 0.29
N GLU A 254 -3.85 32.22 -1.02
CA GLU A 254 -2.66 32.60 -1.76
C GLU A 254 -2.16 33.94 -1.21
N GLU A 255 -0.93 33.98 -0.70
CA GLU A 255 -0.35 35.26 -0.29
C GLU A 255 -0.19 36.15 -1.53
N PRO A 256 -0.66 37.41 -1.49
CA PRO A 256 -0.50 38.31 -2.62
C PRO A 256 0.99 38.46 -2.91
N ALA A 257 1.37 38.19 -4.16
CA ALA A 257 2.73 38.44 -4.62
C ALA A 257 3.11 39.87 -4.22
N ASP A 258 4.24 39.99 -3.52
CA ASP A 258 4.74 41.23 -2.92
C ASP A 258 4.64 42.40 -3.93
N GLY A 259 4.10 43.52 -3.44
CA GLY A 259 3.52 44.57 -4.24
C GLY A 259 4.47 45.14 -5.29
N GLY A 260 4.15 44.91 -6.56
CA GLY A 260 4.56 45.80 -7.63
C GLY A 260 3.69 47.06 -7.56
N ASP A 261 4.29 48.17 -7.12
CA ASP A 261 3.69 49.50 -7.07
C ASP A 261 2.84 49.81 -8.31
N GLY A 262 1.54 50.03 -8.10
CA GLY A 262 0.62 50.39 -9.16
C GLY A 262 -0.68 50.96 -8.60
N GLU A 263 -0.67 52.26 -8.30
CA GLU A 263 -1.86 53.04 -7.98
C GLU A 263 -2.98 52.79 -8.99
N GLY A 264 -4.11 52.24 -8.54
CA GLY A 264 -5.26 52.01 -9.40
C GLY A 264 -6.50 51.66 -8.61
N LYS A 265 -7.31 52.68 -8.31
CA LYS A 265 -8.67 52.59 -7.76
C LYS A 265 -9.50 51.47 -8.42
N GLY A 266 -10.07 50.60 -7.60
CA GLY A 266 -11.09 49.65 -8.00
C GLY A 266 -11.43 48.71 -6.86
N GLU A 267 -12.45 49.06 -6.08
CA GLU A 267 -13.04 48.21 -5.04
C GLU A 267 -13.79 47.05 -5.72
N THR A 268 -13.03 46.04 -6.14
CA THR A 268 -13.54 44.70 -6.44
C THR A 268 -12.95 43.80 -5.39
N VAL A 269 -13.81 43.20 -4.57
CA VAL A 269 -13.46 42.13 -3.63
C VAL A 269 -12.74 41.05 -4.44
N ALA A 270 -11.41 41.07 -4.42
CA ALA A 270 -10.62 39.97 -4.92
C ALA A 270 -10.98 38.80 -4.02
N ILE A 271 -11.75 37.85 -4.55
CA ILE A 271 -11.85 36.52 -3.98
C ILE A 271 -10.40 36.04 -3.97
N GLY A 272 -9.77 36.11 -2.79
CA GLY A 272 -8.38 35.68 -2.62
C GLY A 272 -8.28 34.27 -3.19
N ASN A 273 -7.41 34.11 -4.16
CA ASN A 273 -7.22 32.82 -4.79
C ASN A 273 -6.77 31.85 -3.68
N VAL A 274 -7.37 30.68 -3.57
CA VAL A 274 -7.04 29.69 -2.54
C VAL A 274 -6.25 28.56 -3.18
N VAL A 275 -5.11 28.22 -2.57
CA VAL A 275 -4.25 27.12 -3.00
C VAL A 275 -4.51 25.93 -2.10
N ARG A 276 -4.85 24.81 -2.74
CA ARG A 276 -4.96 23.53 -2.03
C ARG A 276 -3.58 23.06 -1.60
N MET A 277 -3.41 22.74 -0.33
CA MET A 277 -2.16 22.26 0.25
C MET A 277 -2.33 20.87 0.82
N TRP A 278 -1.53 19.92 0.33
CA TRP A 278 -1.54 18.53 0.76
C TRP A 278 -0.52 18.29 1.88
N SER A 279 -0.91 17.48 2.87
CA SER A 279 -0.03 17.10 3.97
C SER A 279 -0.34 15.70 4.47
N ILE A 280 0.65 15.07 5.11
CA ILE A 280 0.46 13.83 5.87
C ILE A 280 0.62 14.16 7.34
N GLY A 281 -0.28 13.66 8.18
CA GLY A 281 -0.25 13.88 9.62
C GLY A 281 -0.80 12.70 10.40
N GLN A 282 -0.42 12.66 11.67
CA GLN A 282 -0.90 11.68 12.63
C GLN A 282 -2.19 12.17 13.28
N TRP A 283 -3.14 11.26 13.44
CA TRP A 283 -4.33 11.47 14.25
C TRP A 283 -4.02 11.18 15.70
N VAL A 284 -4.16 12.20 16.54
CA VAL A 284 -3.86 12.14 17.98
C VAL A 284 -5.15 12.38 18.74
N GLN A 285 -5.68 11.33 19.35
CA GLN A 285 -6.93 11.40 20.12
C GLN A 285 -6.82 12.43 21.24
N THR A 286 -7.83 13.29 21.35
CA THR A 286 -7.98 14.23 22.47
C THR A 286 -9.19 13.91 23.33
N GLN A 287 -10.31 13.50 22.72
CA GLN A 287 -11.52 13.09 23.44
C GLN A 287 -12.14 11.84 22.80
N PRO A 288 -12.58 10.84 23.57
CA PRO A 288 -12.41 10.71 25.03
C PRO A 288 -10.92 10.63 25.41
N GLU A 289 -10.57 10.92 26.66
CA GLU A 289 -9.15 11.00 27.04
C GLU A 289 -8.52 9.59 26.91
N PRO A 290 -7.44 9.41 26.13
CA PRO A 290 -6.96 8.07 25.79
C PRO A 290 -6.33 7.32 26.98
N VAL A 291 -6.04 8.04 28.08
CA VAL A 291 -5.43 7.50 29.30
C VAL A 291 -6.49 7.15 30.35
N THR A 292 -7.70 7.68 30.24
CA THR A 292 -8.79 7.37 31.14
C THR A 292 -9.44 6.06 30.71
N ASP A 293 -9.49 5.09 31.62
CA ASP A 293 -10.19 3.82 31.40
C ASP A 293 -11.69 3.94 31.74
N ASP A 294 -12.27 5.13 31.50
CA ASP A 294 -13.67 5.42 31.78
C ASP A 294 -14.54 5.11 30.56
N ILE A 295 -15.20 3.96 30.60
CA ILE A 295 -16.13 3.52 29.56
C ILE A 295 -17.28 4.51 29.32
N TYR A 296 -17.67 5.32 30.31
CA TYR A 296 -18.73 6.30 30.14
C TYR A 296 -18.30 7.45 29.23
N GLU A 297 -17.04 7.87 29.28
CA GLU A 297 -16.51 8.86 28.33
C GLU A 297 -16.62 8.35 26.90
N TRP A 298 -16.28 7.08 26.67
CA TRP A 298 -16.39 6.45 25.35
C TRP A 298 -17.83 6.29 24.88
N VAL A 299 -18.73 5.86 25.75
CA VAL A 299 -20.15 5.63 25.40
C VAL A 299 -20.90 6.94 25.16
N LEU A 300 -20.55 8.00 25.90
CA LEU A 300 -21.19 9.31 25.77
C LEU A 300 -20.52 10.20 24.71
N CYS A 301 -19.33 9.82 24.24
CA CYS A 301 -18.65 10.53 23.15
C CYS A 301 -19.36 10.25 21.82
N TRP A 302 -20.23 11.18 21.42
CA TRP A 302 -20.94 11.11 20.15
C TRP A 302 -20.00 11.13 18.94
N VAL A 303 -18.93 11.93 19.00
CA VAL A 303 -17.87 11.97 18.00
C VAL A 303 -16.51 12.14 18.68
N PRO A 304 -15.56 11.20 18.46
CA PRO A 304 -14.19 11.35 18.94
C PRO A 304 -13.51 12.58 18.37
N GLN A 305 -12.84 13.33 19.23
CA GLN A 305 -12.03 14.48 18.84
C GLN A 305 -10.56 14.08 18.74
N ALA A 306 -9.85 14.75 17.85
CA ALA A 306 -8.42 14.56 17.69
C ALA A 306 -7.74 15.78 17.11
N GLN A 307 -6.46 15.90 17.41
CA GLN A 307 -5.56 16.82 16.73
C GLN A 307 -4.99 16.17 15.48
N TYR A 308 -4.69 17.00 14.48
CA TYR A 308 -3.91 16.62 13.31
C TYR A 308 -2.47 17.05 13.51
N HIS A 309 -1.61 16.12 13.92
CA HIS A 309 -0.19 16.38 14.08
C HIS A 309 0.51 16.22 12.72
N ARG A 310 0.66 17.33 12.00
CA ARG A 310 1.26 17.37 10.66
C ARG A 310 2.73 16.92 10.69
N LEU A 311 3.07 15.95 9.85
CA LEU A 311 4.42 15.36 9.73
C LEU A 311 5.14 15.85 8.47
N LEU A 312 4.42 15.90 7.35
CA LEU A 312 4.96 16.25 6.04
C LEU A 312 4.03 17.22 5.32
N CYS A 313 4.59 18.24 4.68
CA CYS A 313 3.90 19.04 3.67
C CYS A 313 4.31 18.55 2.28
N LEU A 314 3.34 18.27 1.41
CA LEU A 314 3.55 17.71 0.07
C LEU A 314 3.38 18.74 -1.06
N GLY A 315 2.81 19.91 -0.76
CA GLY A 315 2.62 20.99 -1.73
C GLY A 315 1.23 21.00 -2.36
N GLY A 316 1.12 21.59 -3.56
CA GLY A 316 -0.17 21.90 -4.20
C GLY A 316 -0.83 20.76 -4.96
N GLU A 317 -0.05 19.76 -5.41
CA GLU A 317 -0.55 18.67 -6.25
C GLU A 317 -0.99 17.47 -5.40
N GLU A 318 -2.12 16.85 -5.78
CA GLU A 318 -2.58 15.63 -5.10
C GLU A 318 -1.60 14.48 -5.38
N PRO A 319 -0.98 13.89 -4.34
CA PRO A 319 -0.11 12.74 -4.54
C PRO A 319 -0.93 11.51 -4.93
N THR A 320 -0.33 10.63 -5.75
CA THR A 320 -0.88 9.29 -5.99
C THR A 320 -0.93 8.49 -4.68
N ALA A 321 -1.77 7.45 -4.62
CA ALA A 321 -1.86 6.62 -3.42
C ALA A 321 -0.53 5.94 -3.09
N CYS A 322 0.22 5.57 -4.13
CA CYS A 322 1.55 4.99 -4.00
C CYS A 322 2.57 6.01 -3.48
N SER A 323 2.68 7.18 -4.12
CA SER A 323 3.66 8.19 -3.69
C SER A 323 3.37 8.72 -2.29
N ALA A 324 2.10 8.92 -1.92
CA ALA A 324 1.73 9.31 -0.56
C ALA A 324 2.12 8.25 0.48
N THR A 325 1.93 6.96 0.15
CA THR A 325 2.35 5.86 1.03
C THR A 325 3.87 5.81 1.16
N ASP A 326 4.62 6.01 0.08
CA ASP A 326 6.07 6.03 0.10
C ASP A 326 6.61 7.22 0.93
N CYS A 327 5.97 8.39 0.84
CA CYS A 327 6.27 9.55 1.70
C CYS A 327 6.06 9.23 3.19
N LEU A 328 4.92 8.63 3.56
CA LEU A 328 4.66 8.22 4.94
C LEU A 328 5.72 7.23 5.42
N LEU A 329 6.01 6.18 4.64
CA LEU A 329 7.04 5.20 4.97
C LEU A 329 8.40 5.87 5.17
N GLY A 330 8.77 6.81 4.30
CA GLY A 330 9.95 7.66 4.47
C GLY A 330 9.96 8.36 5.83
N ALA A 331 8.88 9.05 6.21
CA ALA A 331 8.80 9.72 7.51
C ALA A 331 8.89 8.76 8.71
N LEU A 332 8.28 7.58 8.63
CA LEU A 332 8.25 6.61 9.73
C LEU A 332 9.61 5.94 9.99
N PHE A 333 10.39 5.69 8.93
CA PHE A 333 11.63 4.90 9.03
C PHE A 333 12.92 5.72 8.87
N SER A 334 12.86 6.99 8.46
CA SER A 334 14.07 7.85 8.38
C SER A 334 14.62 8.27 9.76
N GLN A 335 13.87 8.09 10.84
CA GLN A 335 14.28 8.49 12.20
C GLN A 335 15.01 7.39 13.00
N GLN A 336 15.33 6.22 12.41
CA GLN A 336 15.91 5.07 13.12
C GLN A 336 17.42 4.89 12.98
N SER A 337 18.19 5.92 12.63
CA SER A 337 19.66 5.89 12.73
C SER A 337 20.15 6.82 13.84
N PRO A 338 20.44 6.32 15.06
CA PRO A 338 21.32 7.05 15.96
C PRO A 338 22.72 7.03 15.33
N VAL A 339 23.15 8.19 14.83
CA VAL A 339 24.57 8.42 14.56
C VAL A 339 25.25 8.45 15.93
N GLU A 340 25.83 7.32 16.30
CA GLU A 340 26.71 7.19 17.45
C GLU A 340 27.87 8.17 17.24
N SER A 341 27.80 9.28 17.96
CA SER A 341 28.86 10.29 17.95
C SER A 341 30.06 9.71 18.68
N PRO A 342 31.27 9.69 18.07
CA PRO A 342 32.44 9.17 18.77
C PRO A 342 32.71 10.05 19.99
N SER A 343 32.76 9.41 21.16
CA SER A 343 33.13 10.06 22.41
C SER A 343 34.54 10.67 22.29
N PRO A 344 34.78 11.87 22.83
CA PRO A 344 36.11 12.45 22.80
C PRO A 344 37.01 11.67 23.75
N GLU A 345 38.01 10.99 23.21
CA GLU A 345 39.12 10.43 23.96
C GLU A 345 39.76 11.52 24.81
N THR A 346 39.77 11.30 26.12
CA THR A 346 40.53 12.12 27.06
C THR A 346 41.99 11.71 26.93
N THR A 347 42.86 12.64 26.52
CA THR A 347 44.31 12.56 26.75
C THR A 347 44.75 13.79 27.50
#